data_AF-A0A7S3JYZ2-F1
#
_entry.id   AF-A0A7S3JYZ2-F1
#
_cell.length_a   1.000
_cell.length_b   1.000
_cell.length_c   1.000
_cell.angle_alpha   90.00
_cell.angle_beta   90.00
_cell.angle_gamma   90.00
#
_symmetry.space_group_name_H-M   'P 1'
#
loop_
_entity.id
_entity.type
_entity.pdbx_description
1 polymer ?
#
loop_
_entity_poly.entity_id
_entity_poly.type
_entity_poly.pdbx_seq_one_letter_code
_entity_poly.pdbx_strand_id
1 'polypeptide(L)'
;VRNTYIHHLIPKMSDSEGEEKGEVFDDIILKLKENFGDDCKQSTATLERFALANAHSFCNVDPSSEYKLEHHMLHQKYLRVWESEMVDFLHHQSLSMSQLFEQMEDAKLDRYTALFEEHQHHAWVDSILAVLSFEYFVQLMSFIARRQTTTEGKESEETKHEETKETIIR
;
A
#
# COMPACT_ATOMS: atom_id res chain seq x y z
N VAL A 1 30.23 -0.18 -4.49
CA VAL A 1 30.34 -1.53 -3.87
C VAL A 1 29.08 -2.29 -4.26
N ARG A 2 29.16 -3.13 -5.30
CA ARG A 2 28.03 -3.92 -5.81
C ARG A 2 28.00 -5.24 -5.05
N ASN A 3 26.90 -5.53 -4.37
CA ASN A 3 26.75 -6.73 -3.55
C ASN A 3 26.14 -7.84 -4.41
N THR A 4 27.00 -8.80 -4.74
CA THR A 4 26.73 -10.14 -5.29
C THR A 4 25.96 -10.99 -4.29
N TYR A 5 24.78 -11.52 -4.64
CA TYR A 5 24.23 -12.72 -3.99
C TYR A 5 23.36 -13.55 -4.95
N ILE A 6 23.82 -14.79 -5.15
CA ILE A 6 23.09 -16.00 -5.57
C ILE A 6 22.63 -16.09 -7.04
N HIS A 7 23.57 -16.41 -7.92
CA HIS A 7 23.30 -17.37 -9.01
C HIS A 7 24.07 -18.65 -8.67
N HIS A 8 23.56 -19.79 -9.15
CA HIS A 8 24.12 -21.16 -9.14
C HIS A 8 23.54 -22.07 -8.05
N LEU A 9 22.44 -22.74 -8.41
CA LEU A 9 22.23 -24.19 -8.25
C LEU A 9 20.96 -24.59 -9.04
N ILE A 10 21.10 -24.77 -10.35
CA ILE A 10 20.11 -25.46 -11.18
C ILE A 10 20.76 -26.76 -11.66
N PRO A 11 20.28 -27.94 -11.23
CA PRO A 11 20.59 -29.19 -11.91
C PRO A 11 19.90 -29.18 -13.27
N LYS A 12 20.65 -29.42 -14.35
CA LYS A 12 20.08 -29.74 -15.66
C LYS A 12 19.27 -31.03 -15.52
N MET A 13 17.95 -30.93 -15.65
CA MET A 13 17.08 -32.09 -15.85
C MET A 13 16.41 -31.97 -17.22
N SER A 14 16.49 -33.09 -17.91
CA SER A 14 16.21 -33.34 -19.31
C SER A 14 14.81 -32.89 -19.76
N ASP A 15 14.74 -32.46 -21.01
CA ASP A 15 13.50 -32.22 -21.75
C ASP A 15 12.70 -33.53 -21.81
N SER A 16 11.67 -33.62 -20.97
CA SER A 16 10.58 -34.58 -21.08
C SER A 16 9.34 -33.80 -21.43
N GLU A 17 8.86 -33.99 -22.66
CA GLU A 17 7.55 -33.56 -23.13
C GLU A 17 6.49 -33.99 -22.10
N GLY A 18 5.80 -33.00 -21.53
CA GLY A 18 4.78 -33.21 -20.53
C GLY A 18 3.88 -32.00 -20.50
N GLU A 19 2.73 -32.13 -21.15
CA GLU A 19 1.48 -31.38 -20.99
C GLU A 19 1.62 -29.98 -20.37
N GLU A 20 1.40 -28.95 -21.20
CA GLU A 20 0.91 -27.65 -20.73
C GLU A 20 -0.37 -27.88 -19.91
N LYS A 21 -0.20 -28.16 -18.62
CA LYS A 21 -1.22 -27.83 -17.64
C LYS A 21 -1.31 -26.32 -17.70
N GLY A 22 -2.35 -25.81 -18.36
CA GLY A 22 -2.84 -24.47 -18.10
C GLY A 22 -3.06 -24.39 -16.60
N GLU A 23 -2.06 -23.85 -15.91
CA GLU A 23 -2.08 -23.78 -14.46
C GLU A 23 -3.30 -22.94 -14.09
N VAL A 24 -4.10 -23.51 -13.20
CA VAL A 24 -5.20 -22.83 -12.53
C VAL A 24 -4.57 -21.75 -11.64
N PHE A 25 -4.07 -20.68 -12.26
CA PHE A 25 -3.83 -19.39 -11.64
C PHE A 25 -5.21 -18.81 -11.37
N ASP A 26 -5.91 -19.42 -10.40
CA ASP A 26 -7.05 -18.80 -9.73
C ASP A 26 -6.66 -17.37 -9.42
N ASP A 27 -7.42 -16.39 -9.92
CA ASP A 27 -7.16 -14.96 -9.82
C ASP A 27 -6.95 -14.54 -8.36
N ILE A 28 -5.71 -14.61 -7.86
CA ILE A 28 -5.35 -14.33 -6.47
C ILE A 28 -5.68 -12.87 -6.17
N ILE A 29 -5.55 -12.00 -7.17
CA ILE A 29 -5.88 -10.59 -7.03
C ILE A 29 -7.39 -10.40 -6.85
N LEU A 30 -8.24 -11.19 -7.52
CA LEU A 30 -9.67 -11.23 -7.24
C LEU A 30 -9.96 -11.76 -5.82
N LYS A 31 -9.29 -12.83 -5.38
CA LYS A 31 -9.44 -13.35 -4.00
C LYS A 31 -8.97 -12.34 -2.95
N LEU A 32 -7.94 -11.54 -3.25
CA LEU A 32 -7.50 -10.44 -2.41
C LEU A 32 -8.54 -9.32 -2.39
N LYS A 33 -9.12 -8.95 -3.53
CA LYS A 33 -10.21 -7.98 -3.60
C LYS A 33 -11.40 -8.42 -2.74
N GLU A 34 -11.77 -9.69 -2.77
CA GLU A 34 -12.86 -10.24 -1.94
C GLU A 34 -12.53 -10.22 -0.44
N ASN A 35 -11.28 -10.53 -0.06
CA ASN A 35 -10.88 -10.62 1.36
C ASN A 35 -10.45 -9.26 1.97
N PHE A 36 -9.99 -8.31 1.15
CA PHE A 36 -9.36 -7.06 1.59
C PHE A 36 -9.96 -5.80 0.95
N GLY A 37 -10.97 -5.95 0.09
CA GLY A 37 -11.72 -4.84 -0.49
C GLY A 37 -12.60 -4.10 0.52
N ASP A 38 -13.46 -3.20 0.03
CA ASP A 38 -14.14 -2.17 0.83
C ASP A 38 -14.98 -2.68 2.01
N ASP A 39 -15.45 -3.93 1.95
CA ASP A 39 -16.21 -4.55 3.03
C ASP A 39 -15.32 -5.06 4.19
N CYS A 40 -14.02 -5.25 3.96
CA CYS A 40 -13.05 -5.65 4.96
C CYS A 40 -12.36 -4.44 5.59
N LYS A 41 -13.13 -3.64 6.34
CA LYS A 41 -12.63 -2.42 7.02
C LYS A 41 -11.47 -2.67 7.99
N GLN A 42 -11.28 -3.90 8.47
CA GLN A 42 -10.28 -4.21 9.48
C GLN A 42 -8.85 -4.28 8.92
N SER A 43 -8.68 -4.84 7.73
CA SER A 43 -7.35 -5.10 7.17
C SER A 43 -6.68 -3.83 6.62
N THR A 44 -7.48 -2.89 6.08
CA THR A 44 -6.99 -1.57 5.67
C THR A 44 -6.80 -0.61 6.86
N ALA A 45 -7.53 -0.79 7.98
CA ALA A 45 -7.46 0.10 9.13
C ALA A 45 -6.08 0.09 9.83
N THR A 46 -5.34 -1.02 9.82
CA THR A 46 -3.98 -1.04 10.38
C THR A 46 -3.02 -0.20 9.54
N LEU A 47 -3.11 -0.33 8.21
CA LEU A 47 -2.29 0.42 7.26
C LEU A 47 -2.64 1.91 7.26
N GLU A 48 -3.93 2.24 7.36
CA GLU A 48 -4.40 3.61 7.50
C GLU A 48 -3.90 4.25 8.80
N ARG A 49 -4.00 3.54 9.94
CA ARG A 49 -3.45 4.02 11.23
C ARG A 49 -1.95 4.25 11.15
N PHE A 50 -1.20 3.36 10.49
CA PHE A 50 0.22 3.55 10.25
C PHE A 50 0.46 4.82 9.44
N ALA A 51 -0.27 5.01 8.34
CA ALA A 51 -0.09 6.13 7.45
C ALA A 51 -0.39 7.45 8.16
N LEU A 52 -1.51 7.53 8.89
CA LEU A 52 -1.89 8.72 9.68
C LEU A 52 -0.85 9.08 10.74
N ALA A 53 -0.26 8.10 11.42
CA ALA A 53 0.73 8.34 12.46
C ALA A 53 2.07 8.87 11.91
N ASN A 54 2.42 8.52 10.67
CA ASN A 54 3.74 8.79 10.10
C ASN A 54 3.73 9.81 8.94
N ALA A 55 2.55 10.21 8.43
CA ALA A 55 2.43 11.10 7.27
C ALA A 55 3.10 12.47 7.49
N HIS A 56 3.15 12.97 8.72
CA HIS A 56 3.78 14.25 9.05
C HIS A 56 5.24 14.37 8.56
N SER A 57 6.01 13.27 8.50
CA SER A 57 7.39 13.29 7.96
C SER A 57 7.45 13.61 6.46
N PHE A 58 6.31 13.55 5.77
CA PHE A 58 6.18 13.75 4.32
C PHE A 58 5.54 15.10 3.92
N CYS A 59 5.23 15.98 4.89
CA CYS A 59 4.43 17.19 4.63
C CYS A 59 5.04 18.17 3.61
N ASN A 60 6.36 18.14 3.41
CA ASN A 60 7.09 19.02 2.49
C ASN A 60 8.09 18.25 1.62
N VAL A 61 7.79 17.00 1.28
CA VAL A 61 8.67 16.20 0.43
C VAL A 61 8.51 16.64 -1.02
N ASP A 62 9.61 17.10 -1.60
CA ASP A 62 9.70 17.42 -3.02
C ASP A 62 10.05 16.13 -3.80
N PRO A 63 9.18 15.65 -4.72
CA PRO A 63 9.44 14.44 -5.49
C PRO A 63 10.63 14.55 -6.45
N SER A 64 11.13 15.77 -6.72
CA SER A 64 12.35 16.01 -7.50
C SER A 64 13.63 15.99 -6.65
N SER A 65 13.52 15.88 -5.33
CA SER A 65 14.62 15.86 -4.38
C SER A 65 14.96 14.44 -3.91
N GLU A 66 16.17 14.25 -3.38
CA GLU A 66 16.57 12.98 -2.79
C GLU A 66 15.79 12.72 -1.49
N TYR A 67 15.22 11.53 -1.37
CA TYR A 67 14.47 11.13 -0.19
C TYR A 67 15.41 10.84 1.00
N LYS A 68 15.03 11.33 2.19
CA LYS A 68 15.77 11.04 3.42
C LYS A 68 15.77 9.55 3.74
N LEU A 69 16.84 9.08 4.40
CA LEU A 69 16.93 7.71 4.92
C LEU A 69 15.70 7.31 5.76
N GLU A 70 15.17 8.25 6.55
CA GLU A 70 13.96 8.06 7.35
C GLU A 70 12.75 7.64 6.50
N HIS A 71 12.58 8.18 5.29
CA HIS A 71 11.47 7.80 4.41
C HIS A 71 11.59 6.34 3.96
N HIS A 72 12.80 5.89 3.63
CA HIS A 72 13.05 4.49 3.29
C HIS A 72 12.82 3.57 4.49
N MET A 73 13.23 3.99 5.70
CA MET A 73 12.96 3.22 6.92
C MET A 73 11.46 3.11 7.21
N LEU A 74 10.68 4.16 6.96
CA LEU A 74 9.22 4.13 7.09
C LEU A 74 8.57 3.22 6.04
N HIS A 75 9.07 3.21 4.80
CA HIS A 75 8.60 2.27 3.79
C HIS A 75 8.87 0.82 4.19
N GLN A 76 10.07 0.51 4.67
CA GLN A 76 10.38 -0.84 5.17
C GLN A 76 9.46 -1.26 6.34
N LYS A 77 9.10 -0.33 7.23
CA LYS A 77 8.13 -0.61 8.30
C LYS A 77 6.74 -0.85 7.74
N TYR A 78 6.32 -0.04 6.77
CA TYR A 78 5.04 -0.20 6.07
C TYR A 78 4.93 -1.59 5.42
N LEU A 79 5.97 -2.04 4.71
CA LEU A 79 6.04 -3.37 4.11
C LEU A 79 5.82 -4.47 5.15
N ARG A 80 6.48 -4.41 6.30
CA ARG A 80 6.31 -5.42 7.37
C ARG A 80 4.91 -5.45 7.95
N VAL A 81 4.27 -4.28 8.09
CA VAL A 81 2.88 -4.20 8.54
C VAL A 81 1.97 -4.86 7.51
N TRP A 82 2.14 -4.54 6.23
CA TRP A 82 1.37 -5.11 5.15
C TRP A 82 1.55 -6.63 5.03
N GLU A 83 2.79 -7.11 5.06
CA GLU A 83 3.11 -8.54 5.04
C GLU A 83 2.44 -9.28 6.19
N SER A 84 2.44 -8.70 7.40
CA SER A 84 1.78 -9.29 8.57
C SER A 84 0.27 -9.45 8.38
N GLU A 85 -0.40 -8.52 7.70
CA GLU A 85 -1.84 -8.62 7.41
C GLU A 85 -2.13 -9.71 6.36
N MET A 86 -1.15 -10.05 5.50
CA MET A 86 -1.30 -11.08 4.46
C MET A 86 -0.96 -12.50 4.94
N VAL A 87 -0.26 -12.68 6.05
CA VAL A 87 0.22 -14.00 6.51
C VAL A 87 -0.91 -15.01 6.62
N ASP A 88 -2.00 -14.65 7.29
CA ASP A 88 -3.12 -15.57 7.49
C ASP A 88 -3.80 -15.88 6.16
N PHE A 89 -4.05 -14.89 5.31
CA PHE A 89 -4.63 -15.11 3.99
C PHE A 89 -3.79 -16.07 3.15
N LEU A 90 -2.48 -15.83 3.06
CA LEU A 90 -1.55 -16.65 2.29
C LEU A 90 -1.51 -18.09 2.81
N HIS A 91 -1.53 -18.26 4.13
CA HIS A 91 -1.61 -19.58 4.75
C HIS A 91 -2.90 -20.32 4.37
N HIS A 92 -4.05 -19.66 4.40
CA HIS A 92 -5.33 -20.27 4.00
C HIS A 92 -5.38 -20.61 2.50
N GLN A 93 -4.74 -19.81 1.66
CA GLN A 93 -4.68 -20.06 0.22
C GLN A 93 -3.55 -21.01 -0.21
N SER A 94 -2.72 -21.49 0.74
CA SER A 94 -1.51 -22.30 0.45
C SER A 94 -0.55 -21.61 -0.52
N LEU A 95 -0.41 -20.29 -0.39
CA LEU A 95 0.43 -19.44 -1.21
C LEU A 95 1.63 -18.91 -0.42
N SER A 96 2.72 -18.66 -1.11
CA SER A 96 3.86 -17.93 -0.55
C SER A 96 3.76 -16.43 -0.81
N MET A 97 4.43 -15.64 0.04
CA MET A 97 4.55 -14.20 -0.16
C MET A 97 5.21 -13.87 -1.51
N SER A 98 6.20 -14.66 -1.95
CA SER A 98 6.89 -14.45 -3.23
C SER A 98 5.94 -14.58 -4.42
N GLN A 99 5.05 -15.59 -4.41
CA GLN A 99 4.05 -15.79 -5.46
C GLN A 99 3.04 -14.63 -5.51
N LEU A 100 2.68 -14.10 -4.33
CA LEU A 100 1.83 -12.92 -4.25
C LEU A 100 2.50 -11.68 -4.87
N PHE A 101 3.78 -11.43 -4.54
CA PHE A 101 4.53 -10.32 -5.13
C PHE A 101 4.67 -10.44 -6.65
N GLU A 102 4.94 -11.63 -7.17
CA GLU A 102 5.03 -11.89 -8.61
C GLU A 102 3.71 -11.53 -9.31
N GLN A 103 2.57 -11.98 -8.79
CA GLN A 103 1.27 -11.66 -9.39
C GLN A 103 0.87 -10.19 -9.25
N MET A 104 1.25 -9.55 -8.16
CA MET A 104 1.05 -8.11 -7.99
C MET A 104 1.92 -7.29 -8.97
N GLU A 105 3.16 -7.70 -9.22
CA GLU A 105 4.04 -7.11 -10.24
C GLU A 105 3.44 -7.31 -11.64
N ASP A 106 2.98 -8.52 -11.98
CA ASP A 106 2.35 -8.81 -13.26
C ASP A 106 1.09 -7.97 -13.48
N ALA A 107 0.20 -7.89 -12.48
CA ALA A 107 -1.00 -7.04 -12.51
C ALA A 107 -0.67 -5.55 -12.66
N LYS A 108 0.43 -5.08 -12.07
CA LYS A 108 0.93 -3.70 -12.20
C LYS A 108 1.51 -3.44 -13.59
N LEU A 109 2.22 -4.40 -14.18
CA LEU A 109 2.82 -4.28 -15.51
C LEU A 109 1.76 -4.29 -16.62
N ASP A 110 0.59 -4.87 -16.37
CA ASP A 110 -0.62 -4.78 -17.22
C ASP A 110 -1.56 -3.61 -16.89
N ARG A 111 -1.09 -2.67 -16.05
CA ARG A 111 -1.54 -1.27 -15.91
C ARG A 111 -3.06 -1.00 -16.04
N TYR A 112 -3.90 -1.89 -15.47
CA TYR A 112 -5.21 -1.63 -14.83
C TYR A 112 -6.54 -2.10 -15.50
N THR A 113 -6.60 -3.12 -16.36
CA THR A 113 -7.77 -3.41 -17.24
C THR A 113 -9.10 -3.93 -16.63
N ALA A 114 -9.18 -4.30 -15.34
CA ALA A 114 -10.48 -4.68 -14.73
C ALA A 114 -10.57 -4.45 -13.21
N LEU A 115 -9.45 -4.63 -12.48
CA LEU A 115 -9.40 -4.44 -11.02
C LEU A 115 -9.49 -2.98 -10.56
N PHE A 116 -9.29 -2.03 -11.48
CA PHE A 116 -9.12 -0.60 -11.21
C PHE A 116 -10.04 0.29 -12.08
N GLU A 117 -10.73 -0.27 -13.10
CA GLU A 117 -11.62 0.48 -14.00
C GLU A 117 -12.99 0.79 -13.37
N GLU A 118 -13.51 -0.08 -12.51
CA GLU A 118 -14.72 0.19 -11.73
C GLU A 118 -14.36 0.98 -10.48
N HIS A 119 -14.62 2.29 -10.52
CA HIS A 119 -14.44 3.19 -9.38
C HIS A 119 -15.11 2.65 -8.11
N GLN A 120 -14.30 2.25 -7.13
CA GLN A 120 -14.47 2.37 -5.66
C GLN A 120 -13.74 1.24 -4.93
N HIS A 121 -12.40 1.26 -4.90
CA HIS A 121 -11.58 0.51 -3.93
C HIS A 121 -10.26 1.23 -3.65
N HIS A 122 -10.30 2.49 -3.20
CA HIS A 122 -9.10 3.33 -3.13
C HIS A 122 -8.08 2.85 -2.10
N ALA A 123 -8.48 2.53 -0.86
CA ALA A 123 -7.52 2.28 0.22
C ALA A 123 -6.71 0.98 0.05
N TRP A 124 -7.36 -0.11 -0.38
CA TRP A 124 -6.69 -1.39 -0.57
C TRP A 124 -5.73 -1.36 -1.76
N VAL A 125 -6.18 -0.81 -2.88
CA VAL A 125 -5.37 -0.62 -4.07
C VAL A 125 -4.17 0.29 -3.79
N ASP A 126 -4.39 1.42 -3.12
CA ASP A 126 -3.32 2.33 -2.73
C ASP A 126 -2.27 1.62 -1.87
N SER A 127 -2.70 0.66 -1.03
CA SER A 127 -1.78 -0.14 -0.22
C SER A 127 -0.91 -1.08 -1.05
N ILE A 128 -1.49 -1.78 -2.03
CA ILE A 128 -0.73 -2.65 -2.96
C ILE A 128 0.30 -1.81 -3.71
N LEU A 129 -0.11 -0.65 -4.24
CA LEU A 129 0.79 0.24 -4.98
C LEU A 129 1.92 0.78 -4.10
N ALA A 130 1.63 1.12 -2.84
CA ALA A 130 2.63 1.56 -1.88
C ALA A 130 3.63 0.44 -1.52
N VAL A 131 3.21 -0.82 -1.54
CA VAL A 131 4.10 -1.98 -1.36
C VAL A 131 4.99 -2.18 -2.58
N LEU A 132 4.44 -2.10 -3.80
CA LEU A 132 5.15 -2.33 -5.06
C LEU A 132 6.02 -1.16 -5.54
N SER A 133 5.87 0.03 -4.95
CA SER A 133 6.63 1.20 -5.37
C SER A 133 6.83 2.17 -4.21
N PHE A 134 8.11 2.40 -3.90
CA PHE A 134 8.51 3.42 -2.94
C PHE A 134 8.02 4.82 -3.34
N GLU A 135 8.02 5.14 -4.64
CA GLU A 135 7.51 6.43 -5.13
C GLU A 135 6.01 6.60 -4.85
N TYR A 136 5.21 5.55 -5.08
CA TYR A 136 3.79 5.56 -4.74
C TYR A 136 3.57 5.67 -3.23
N PHE A 137 4.37 4.97 -2.42
CA PHE A 137 4.32 5.11 -0.97
C PHE A 137 4.56 6.56 -0.54
N VAL A 138 5.56 7.24 -1.09
CA VAL A 138 5.82 8.66 -0.80
C VAL A 138 4.63 9.53 -1.21
N GLN A 139 4.05 9.31 -2.39
CA GLN A 139 2.89 10.05 -2.87
C GLN A 139 1.69 9.90 -1.93
N LEU A 140 1.39 8.67 -1.50
CA LEU A 140 0.31 8.34 -0.56
C LEU A 140 0.52 9.06 0.79
N MET A 141 1.72 8.94 1.37
CA MET A 141 2.03 9.57 2.66
C MET A 141 1.97 11.10 2.58
N SER A 142 2.47 11.69 1.48
CA SER A 142 2.42 13.13 1.25
C SER A 142 0.98 13.62 1.06
N PHE A 143 0.12 12.84 0.41
CA PHE A 143 -1.30 13.13 0.26
C PHE A 143 -2.01 13.15 1.62
N ILE A 144 -1.77 12.13 2.46
CA ILE A 144 -2.34 12.05 3.80
C ILE A 144 -1.87 13.22 4.67
N ALA A 145 -0.59 13.57 4.60
CA ALA A 145 -0.02 14.70 5.34
C ALA A 145 -0.73 16.03 5.01
N ARG A 146 -0.94 16.29 3.71
CA ARG A 146 -1.64 17.50 3.23
C ARG A 146 -3.11 17.54 3.66
N ARG A 147 -3.77 16.38 3.78
CA ARG A 147 -5.15 16.32 4.27
C ARG A 147 -5.24 16.61 5.77
N GLN A 148 -4.29 16.14 6.56
CA GLN A 148 -4.22 16.41 8.00
C GLN A 148 -4.07 17.92 8.27
N THR A 149 -3.14 18.59 7.59
CA THR A 149 -2.93 20.04 7.77
C THR A 149 -4.12 20.89 7.31
N THR A 150 -4.86 20.45 6.29
CA THR A 150 -6.07 21.14 5.80
C THR A 150 -7.26 20.98 6.76
N THR A 151 -7.29 19.90 7.55
CA THR A 151 -8.39 19.62 8.48
C THR A 151 -8.19 20.35 9.82
N GLU A 152 -6.95 20.43 10.31
CA GLU A 152 -6.59 21.18 11.53
C GLU A 152 -6.83 22.70 11.38
N GLY A 153 -6.79 23.23 10.16
CA GLY A 153 -7.11 24.63 9.87
C GLY A 153 -8.59 25.00 10.02
N LYS A 154 -9.51 24.03 9.98
CA LYS A 154 -10.96 24.29 10.07
C LYS A 154 -11.50 24.26 11.50
N GLU A 155 -10.93 23.45 12.38
CA GLU A 155 -11.34 23.41 13.80
C GLU A 155 -10.89 24.65 14.59
N SER A 156 -9.90 25.40 14.08
CA SER A 156 -9.38 26.62 14.70
C SER A 156 -10.17 27.91 14.37
N GLU A 157 -11.09 27.87 13.40
CA GLU A 157 -11.95 29.02 13.06
C GLU A 157 -13.33 28.98 13.75
N GLU A 158 -13.87 27.80 14.07
CA GLU A 158 -15.15 27.68 14.77
C GLU A 158 -15.08 28.11 16.24
N THR A 159 -13.93 27.98 16.90
CA THR A 159 -13.74 28.43 18.29
C THR A 159 -13.62 29.95 18.43
N LYS A 160 -13.33 30.70 17.37
CA LYS A 160 -13.31 32.18 17.42
C LYS A 160 -14.69 32.82 17.20
N HIS A 161 -15.62 32.12 16.58
CA HIS A 161 -16.96 32.67 16.31
C HIS A 161 -17.95 32.49 17.47
N GLU A 162 -17.68 31.57 18.39
CA GLU A 162 -18.47 31.38 19.62
C GLU A 162 -18.12 32.45 20.70
N GLU A 163 -16.84 32.78 20.89
CA GLU A 163 -16.40 33.76 21.92
C GLU A 163 -16.81 35.21 21.62
N THR A 164 -17.10 35.55 20.36
CA THR A 164 -17.49 36.93 19.99
C THR A 164 -18.98 37.20 20.27
N LYS A 165 -19.82 36.17 20.44
CA LYS A 165 -21.25 36.35 20.71
C LYS A 165 -21.58 36.56 22.19
N GLU A 166 -20.75 36.07 23.11
CA GLU A 166 -20.97 36.26 24.56
C GLU A 166 -20.48 37.62 25.10
N THR A 167 -19.71 38.39 24.33
CA THR A 167 -19.23 39.72 24.78
C THR A 167 -20.18 40.87 24.38
N ILE A 168 -21.17 40.64 23.51
CA ILE A 168 -22.08 41.70 23.02
C ILE A 168 -23.40 41.77 23.83
N ILE A 169 -23.55 40.93 24.86
CA ILE A 169 -24.71 41.01 25.78
C ILE A 169 -24.22 41.16 27.22
N ARG A 170 -23.61 42.32 27.54
CA ARG A 170 -23.58 42.88 28.90
C ARG A 170 -23.67 44.38 28.86
#